data_AF-A0A848KLB8-F1
#
_entry.id   AF-A0A848KLB8-F1
#
_cell.length_a   1.000
_cell.length_b   1.000
_cell.length_c   1.000
_cell.angle_alpha   90.00
_cell.angle_beta   90.00
_cell.angle_gamma   90.00
#
_symmetry.space_group_name_H-M   'P 1'
#
loop_
_entity.id
_entity.type
_entity.pdbx_description
1 polymer ?
#
loop_
_entity_poly.entity_id
_entity_poly.type
_entity_poly.pdbx_seq_one_letter_code
_entity_poly.pdbx_strand_id
1 'polypeptide(L)'
;MTHARAERAAFAATLLDVGPDAPTMCEGWTTRDLAAHVVVRESRLDAAPGITIPFFAGYTENVRARTAAGSWTGLVMRLADGPPWFSPMKPLDRWLNLSEMFVHHEDVLRGGADPNGPWTPRVLDDGLQDALRGAVRSAVMLAMTNVPAAVTLATTEGVVLATVGRGEPVTVTGTPGELLLFAFGRAPVDVRFSGSGAAIEALKDSSRGI
;
A
#
# COMPACT_ATOMS: atom_id res chain seq x y z
N MET A 1 21.29 -0.65 5.30
CA MET A 1 19.97 -1.31 5.41
C MET A 1 19.08 -0.73 4.32
N THR A 2 18.25 -1.53 3.62
CA THR A 2 17.35 -0.97 2.59
C THR A 2 16.15 -0.29 3.26
N HIS A 3 15.55 0.72 2.62
CA HIS A 3 14.34 1.39 3.12
C HIS A 3 13.21 0.39 3.42
N ALA A 4 12.98 -0.60 2.54
CA ALA A 4 11.95 -1.63 2.76
C ALA A 4 12.21 -2.48 4.03
N ARG A 5 13.48 -2.74 4.39
CA ARG A 5 13.81 -3.48 5.61
C ARG A 5 13.61 -2.64 6.87
N ALA A 6 13.96 -1.35 6.81
CA ALA A 6 13.71 -0.41 7.90
C ALA A 6 12.20 -0.24 8.13
N GLU A 7 11.44 -0.05 7.04
CA GLU A 7 9.98 0.10 7.09
C GLU A 7 9.31 -1.16 7.65
N ARG A 8 9.75 -2.36 7.23
CA ARG A 8 9.27 -3.63 7.78
C ARG A 8 9.48 -3.74 9.29
N ALA A 9 10.67 -3.36 9.78
CA ALA A 9 10.97 -3.43 11.20
C ALA A 9 10.09 -2.46 12.00
N ALA A 10 9.88 -1.24 11.50
CA ALA A 10 8.98 -0.27 12.09
C ALA A 10 7.52 -0.78 12.06
N PHE A 11 7.09 -1.35 10.94
CA PHE A 11 5.75 -1.92 10.80
C PHE A 11 5.49 -3.04 11.81
N ALA A 12 6.43 -3.98 11.96
CA ALA A 12 6.33 -5.04 12.96
C ALA A 12 6.23 -4.49 14.39
N ALA A 13 6.99 -3.44 14.71
CA ALA A 13 6.90 -2.78 16.01
C ALA A 13 5.52 -2.15 16.23
N THR A 14 4.99 -1.44 15.24
CA THR A 14 3.64 -0.85 15.28
C THR A 14 2.57 -1.92 15.49
N LEU A 15 2.64 -3.06 14.79
CA LEU A 15 1.70 -4.18 14.98
C LEU A 15 1.72 -4.70 16.43
N LEU A 16 2.90 -4.85 17.03
CA LEU A 16 3.00 -5.28 18.43
C LEU A 16 2.36 -4.28 19.39
N ASP A 17 2.51 -2.98 19.12
CA ASP A 17 1.98 -1.90 19.96
C ASP A 17 0.44 -1.84 19.92
N VAL A 18 -0.15 -1.86 18.71
CA VAL A 18 -1.60 -1.72 18.54
C VAL A 18 -2.39 -3.02 18.77
N GLY A 19 -1.72 -4.17 18.73
CA GLY A 19 -2.35 -5.48 18.93
C GLY A 19 -3.06 -6.03 17.69
N PRO A 20 -3.63 -7.26 17.77
CA PRO A 20 -4.15 -8.02 16.61
C PRO A 20 -5.54 -7.59 16.10
N ASP A 21 -6.31 -6.88 16.91
CA ASP A 21 -7.72 -6.56 16.63
C ASP A 21 -7.92 -5.08 16.27
N ALA A 22 -6.82 -4.33 16.12
CA ALA A 22 -6.86 -2.93 15.76
C ALA A 22 -7.39 -2.76 14.32
N PRO A 23 -8.16 -1.70 14.05
CA PRO A 23 -8.65 -1.39 12.71
C PRO A 23 -7.53 -1.00 11.74
N THR A 24 -7.77 -1.19 10.45
CA THR A 24 -6.87 -0.79 9.37
C THR A 24 -7.62 0.05 8.31
N MET A 25 -6.92 0.71 7.41
CA MET A 25 -7.55 1.34 6.23
C MET A 25 -8.14 0.33 5.22
N CYS A 26 -7.81 -0.96 5.36
CA CYS A 26 -8.49 -2.02 4.62
C CYS A 26 -9.82 -2.32 5.31
N GLU A 27 -10.93 -1.90 4.70
CA GLU A 27 -12.27 -2.13 5.27
C GLU A 27 -12.49 -3.61 5.61
N GLY A 28 -12.98 -3.86 6.82
CA GLY A 28 -13.25 -5.21 7.33
C GLY A 28 -12.01 -6.02 7.74
N TRP A 29 -10.80 -5.46 7.65
CA TRP A 29 -9.56 -6.14 8.05
C TRP A 29 -9.02 -5.58 9.36
N THR A 30 -8.68 -6.48 10.28
CA THR A 30 -7.87 -6.12 11.46
C THR A 30 -6.39 -6.14 11.12
N THR A 31 -5.55 -5.64 12.02
CA THR A 31 -4.09 -5.77 11.95
C THR A 31 -3.63 -7.23 11.86
N ARG A 32 -4.37 -8.18 12.44
CA ARG A 32 -4.12 -9.62 12.27
C ARG A 32 -4.34 -10.07 10.83
N ASP A 33 -5.43 -9.65 10.20
CA ASP A 33 -5.72 -9.97 8.80
C ASP A 33 -4.65 -9.39 7.88
N LEU A 34 -4.28 -8.13 8.10
CA LEU A 34 -3.25 -7.44 7.34
C LEU A 34 -1.87 -8.09 7.49
N ALA A 35 -1.47 -8.44 8.72
CA ALA A 35 -0.22 -9.15 8.97
C ALA A 35 -0.20 -10.53 8.31
N ALA A 36 -1.31 -11.25 8.35
CA ALA A 36 -1.46 -12.53 7.67
C ALA A 36 -1.37 -12.38 6.15
N HIS A 37 -1.98 -11.34 5.58
CA HIS A 37 -1.88 -11.03 4.15
C HIS A 37 -0.42 -10.86 3.71
N VAL A 38 0.33 -9.97 4.39
CA VAL A 38 1.73 -9.70 4.06
C VAL A 38 2.58 -10.97 4.15
N VAL A 39 2.41 -11.73 5.22
CA VAL A 39 3.16 -12.99 5.41
C VAL A 39 2.81 -14.00 4.32
N VAL A 40 1.52 -14.18 3.97
CA VAL A 40 1.11 -15.13 2.92
C VAL A 40 1.64 -14.72 1.56
N ARG A 41 1.54 -13.43 1.21
CA ARG A 41 2.04 -12.84 -0.04
C ARG A 41 3.52 -13.14 -0.27
N GLU A 42 4.32 -13.13 0.79
CA GLU A 42 5.78 -13.33 0.72
C GLU A 42 6.21 -14.80 0.84
N SER A 43 5.42 -15.58 1.57
CA SER A 43 5.79 -16.95 1.94
C SER A 43 5.52 -17.96 0.83
N ARG A 44 4.53 -17.74 -0.05
CA ARG A 44 4.09 -18.82 -0.94
C ARG A 44 3.69 -18.41 -2.35
N LEU A 45 4.37 -19.04 -3.31
CA LEU A 45 4.12 -18.95 -4.76
C LEU A 45 2.80 -19.58 -5.21
N ASP A 46 2.18 -20.43 -4.39
CA ASP A 46 0.92 -21.11 -4.72
C ASP A 46 -0.31 -20.22 -4.43
N ALA A 47 -0.20 -19.30 -3.47
CA ALA A 47 -1.28 -18.39 -3.05
C ALA A 47 -1.12 -16.95 -3.57
N ALA A 48 0.10 -16.53 -3.93
CA ALA A 48 0.38 -15.24 -4.54
C ALA A 48 -0.41 -14.94 -5.84
N PRO A 49 -0.71 -15.94 -6.72
CA PRO A 49 -1.55 -15.70 -7.87
C PRO A 49 -2.98 -15.34 -7.50
N GLY A 50 -3.52 -15.73 -6.34
CA GLY A 50 -4.88 -15.33 -5.95
C GLY A 50 -5.06 -13.85 -5.63
N ILE A 51 -3.96 -13.12 -5.45
CA ILE A 51 -3.94 -11.65 -5.33
C ILE A 51 -4.08 -10.98 -6.71
N THR A 52 -3.73 -11.67 -7.79
CA THR A 52 -3.77 -11.14 -9.18
C THR A 52 -4.71 -11.91 -10.12
N ILE A 53 -5.15 -13.11 -9.74
CA ILE A 53 -5.98 -14.05 -10.48
C ILE A 53 -7.19 -14.39 -9.59
N PRO A 54 -8.36 -13.78 -9.86
CA PRO A 54 -9.57 -13.92 -9.03
C PRO A 54 -10.01 -15.37 -8.75
N PHE A 55 -9.63 -16.32 -9.63
CA PHE A 55 -9.93 -17.74 -9.49
C PHE A 55 -9.35 -18.39 -8.22
N PHE A 56 -8.23 -17.88 -7.68
CA PHE A 56 -7.61 -18.41 -6.46
C PHE A 56 -7.97 -17.65 -5.18
N ALA A 57 -8.82 -16.61 -5.27
CA ALA A 57 -9.15 -15.72 -4.14
C ALA A 57 -9.67 -16.49 -2.91
N GLY A 58 -10.53 -17.51 -3.10
CA GLY A 58 -11.06 -18.34 -2.00
C GLY A 58 -10.02 -19.24 -1.32
N TYR A 59 -8.99 -19.69 -2.04
CA TYR A 59 -7.88 -20.44 -1.45
C TYR A 59 -6.95 -19.50 -0.68
N THR A 60 -6.62 -18.34 -1.27
CA THR A 60 -5.80 -17.30 -0.62
C THR A 60 -6.46 -16.79 0.66
N GLU A 61 -7.79 -16.61 0.65
CA GLU A 61 -8.60 -16.29 1.83
C GLU A 61 -8.44 -17.34 2.94
N ASN A 62 -8.63 -18.62 2.60
CA ASN A 62 -8.52 -19.71 3.56
C ASN A 62 -7.10 -19.84 4.13
N VAL A 63 -6.06 -19.65 3.31
CA VAL A 63 -4.66 -19.65 3.76
C VAL A 63 -4.36 -18.45 4.67
N ARG A 64 -4.93 -17.27 4.36
CA ARG A 64 -4.83 -16.08 5.23
C ARG A 64 -5.51 -16.34 6.57
N ALA A 65 -6.75 -16.82 6.57
CA ALA A 65 -7.50 -17.14 7.78
C ALA A 65 -6.78 -18.17 8.67
N ARG A 66 -6.19 -19.22 8.07
CA ARG A 66 -5.37 -20.19 8.80
C ARG A 66 -4.09 -19.59 9.37
N THR A 67 -3.47 -18.68 8.65
CA THR A 67 -2.27 -17.97 9.12
C THR A 67 -2.61 -16.99 10.25
N ALA A 68 -3.75 -16.31 10.14
CA ALA A 68 -4.31 -15.43 11.16
C ALA A 68 -4.67 -16.18 12.45
N ALA A 69 -5.12 -17.44 12.38
CA ALA A 69 -5.45 -18.26 13.56
C ALA A 69 -4.24 -18.65 14.44
N GLY A 70 -3.01 -18.40 13.99
CA GLY A 70 -1.81 -18.67 14.76
C GLY A 70 -1.54 -17.68 15.92
N SER A 71 -0.43 -17.90 16.62
CA SER A 71 0.07 -16.95 17.64
C SER A 71 0.30 -15.57 17.02
N TRP A 72 -0.23 -14.53 17.67
CA TRP A 72 -0.06 -13.14 17.22
C TRP A 72 1.41 -12.74 17.13
N THR A 73 2.15 -12.92 18.23
CA THR A 73 3.58 -12.61 18.27
C THR A 73 4.34 -13.43 17.23
N GLY A 74 3.99 -14.71 17.05
CA GLY A 74 4.61 -15.55 16.02
C GLY A 74 4.35 -15.03 14.60
N LEU A 75 3.15 -14.52 14.33
CA LEU A 75 2.80 -13.92 13.05
C LEU A 75 3.62 -12.64 12.78
N VAL A 76 3.70 -11.75 13.78
CA VAL A 76 4.46 -10.50 13.66
C VAL A 76 5.96 -10.75 13.51
N MET A 77 6.52 -11.75 14.21
CA MET A 77 7.93 -12.13 14.04
C MET A 77 8.21 -12.69 12.64
N ARG A 78 7.32 -13.50 12.08
CA ARG A 78 7.45 -13.95 10.69
C ARG A 78 7.41 -12.79 9.70
N LEU A 79 6.58 -11.78 9.95
CA LEU A 79 6.55 -10.56 9.15
C LEU A 79 7.89 -9.80 9.28
N ALA A 80 8.42 -9.66 10.50
CA ALA A 80 9.69 -8.99 10.75
C ALA A 80 10.88 -9.69 10.06
N ASP A 81 10.92 -11.02 10.08
CA ASP A 81 11.95 -11.84 9.44
C ASP A 81 11.90 -11.75 7.91
N GLY A 82 10.69 -11.60 7.36
CA GLY A 82 10.42 -11.52 5.93
C GLY A 82 10.52 -12.85 5.19
N PRO A 83 10.58 -12.82 3.84
CA PRO A 83 10.48 -14.03 3.04
C PRO A 83 11.66 -14.97 3.32
N PRO A 84 11.42 -16.30 3.34
CA PRO A 84 12.49 -17.29 3.45
C PRO A 84 13.60 -17.05 2.41
N TRP A 85 14.85 -17.37 2.76
CA TRP A 85 16.00 -17.06 1.90
C TRP A 85 15.93 -17.70 0.50
N PHE A 86 15.16 -18.79 0.35
CA PHE A 86 14.90 -19.54 -0.87
C PHE A 86 13.62 -19.12 -1.62
N SER A 87 12.88 -18.11 -1.14
CA SER A 87 11.67 -17.63 -1.80
C SER A 87 12.01 -16.99 -3.16
N PRO A 88 11.40 -17.42 -4.28
CA PRO A 88 11.60 -16.77 -5.57
C PRO A 88 10.82 -15.45 -5.70
N MET A 89 10.23 -14.95 -4.61
CA MET A 89 9.82 -13.55 -4.45
C MET A 89 10.97 -12.62 -4.02
N LYS A 90 12.14 -13.13 -3.61
CA LYS A 90 13.34 -12.31 -3.40
C LYS A 90 13.76 -11.44 -4.60
N PRO A 91 13.67 -11.91 -5.86
CA PRO A 91 13.92 -11.08 -7.04
C PRO A 91 12.76 -10.14 -7.42
N LEU A 92 11.69 -10.03 -6.62
CA LEU A 92 10.65 -9.04 -6.87
C LEU A 92 11.27 -7.64 -6.92
N ASP A 93 10.73 -6.77 -7.77
CA ASP A 93 11.17 -5.38 -7.89
C ASP A 93 11.29 -4.75 -6.49
N ARG A 94 12.47 -4.19 -6.20
CA ARG A 94 12.77 -3.49 -4.95
C ARG A 94 11.69 -2.46 -4.60
N TRP A 95 11.06 -1.87 -5.62
CA TRP A 95 10.01 -0.87 -5.49
C TRP A 95 8.68 -1.47 -5.04
N LEU A 96 8.31 -2.65 -5.56
CA LEU A 96 7.11 -3.36 -5.13
C LEU A 96 7.23 -3.82 -3.68
N ASN A 97 8.41 -4.27 -3.26
CA ASN A 97 8.61 -4.61 -1.85
C ASN A 97 8.54 -3.38 -0.94
N LEU A 98 9.13 -2.25 -1.36
CA LEU A 98 9.05 -1.00 -0.61
C LEU A 98 7.61 -0.48 -0.53
N SER A 99 6.85 -0.50 -1.63
CA SER A 99 5.47 -0.02 -1.65
C SER A 99 4.58 -0.80 -0.68
N GLU A 100 4.71 -2.13 -0.67
CA GLU A 100 3.90 -3.00 0.19
C GLU A 100 4.17 -2.77 1.67
N MET A 101 5.45 -2.66 2.05
CA MET A 101 5.82 -2.36 3.44
C MET A 101 5.31 -0.98 3.85
N PHE A 102 5.48 0.03 2.99
CA PHE A 102 5.06 1.38 3.28
C PHE A 102 3.53 1.52 3.36
N VAL A 103 2.80 1.05 2.35
CA VAL A 103 1.34 1.18 2.27
C VAL A 103 0.67 0.44 3.42
N HIS A 104 1.06 -0.81 3.71
CA HIS A 104 0.45 -1.56 4.80
C HIS A 104 0.85 -1.08 6.19
N HIS A 105 2.01 -0.46 6.33
CA HIS A 105 2.34 0.23 7.58
C HIS A 105 1.42 1.44 7.78
N GLU A 106 1.21 2.25 6.74
CA GLU A 106 0.28 3.37 6.78
C GLU A 106 -1.18 2.91 6.98
N ASP A 107 -1.58 1.75 6.44
CA ASP A 107 -2.91 1.14 6.68
C ASP A 107 -3.17 0.95 8.18
N VAL A 108 -2.15 0.58 8.96
CA VAL A 108 -2.25 0.43 10.43
C VAL A 108 -2.17 1.77 11.14
N LEU A 109 -1.20 2.61 10.79
CA LEU A 109 -1.01 3.92 11.43
C LEU A 109 -2.25 4.81 11.29
N ARG A 110 -2.91 4.78 10.13
CA ARG A 110 -4.10 5.59 9.83
C ARG A 110 -5.40 4.88 10.15
N GLY A 111 -5.44 3.54 10.07
CA GLY A 111 -6.63 2.76 10.41
C GLY A 111 -7.05 2.88 11.88
N GLY A 112 -6.08 3.11 12.78
CA GLY A 112 -6.34 3.43 14.19
C GLY A 112 -6.86 4.85 14.45
N ALA A 113 -6.84 5.75 13.46
CA ALA A 113 -7.38 7.09 13.58
C ALA A 113 -8.90 7.09 13.38
N ASP A 114 -9.60 8.02 14.03
CA ASP A 114 -11.02 8.26 13.74
C ASP A 114 -11.16 8.68 12.26
N PRO A 115 -11.95 7.95 11.43
CA PRO A 115 -12.15 8.28 10.02
C PRO A 115 -12.71 9.69 9.79
N ASN A 116 -13.40 10.25 10.79
CA ASN A 116 -13.96 11.61 10.77
C ASN A 116 -13.18 12.58 11.65
N GLY A 117 -12.12 12.11 12.32
CA GLY A 117 -11.27 12.90 13.19
C GLY A 117 -10.13 13.58 12.44
N PRO A 118 -9.47 14.57 13.06
CA PRO A 118 -8.26 15.15 12.48
C PRO A 118 -7.16 14.08 12.45
N TRP A 119 -6.55 13.90 11.27
CA TRP A 119 -5.37 13.07 11.10
C TRP A 119 -4.22 13.94 10.54
N THR A 120 -2.98 13.52 10.76
CA THR A 120 -1.80 14.23 10.24
C THR A 120 -0.89 13.20 9.56
N PRO A 121 -0.46 13.45 8.30
CA PRO A 121 0.49 12.59 7.63
C PRO A 121 1.78 12.41 8.42
N ARG A 122 2.32 11.20 8.43
CA ARG A 122 3.66 10.93 8.97
C ARG A 122 4.69 11.71 8.16
N VAL A 123 5.56 12.43 8.86
CA VAL A 123 6.72 13.07 8.23
C VAL A 123 7.76 12.00 7.91
N LEU A 124 8.07 11.83 6.64
CA LEU A 124 9.08 10.89 6.15
C LEU A 124 10.41 11.62 5.95
N ASP A 125 11.53 10.93 6.18
CA ASP A 125 12.84 11.45 5.82
C ASP A 125 13.03 11.53 4.30
N ASP A 126 13.91 12.44 3.86
CA ASP A 126 14.16 12.69 2.44
C ASP A 126 14.62 11.44 1.68
N GLY A 127 15.34 10.53 2.35
CA GLY A 127 15.82 9.29 1.74
C GLY A 127 14.66 8.34 1.40
N LEU A 128 13.73 8.16 2.34
CA LEU A 128 12.53 7.38 2.10
C LEU A 128 11.64 8.04 1.04
N GLN A 129 11.46 9.36 1.08
CA GLN A 129 10.69 10.08 0.06
C GLN A 129 11.26 9.88 -1.35
N ASP A 130 12.58 9.97 -1.51
CA ASP A 130 13.23 9.75 -2.81
C ASP A 130 13.05 8.30 -3.29
N ALA A 131 13.20 7.32 -2.39
CA ALA A 131 12.97 5.91 -2.72
C ALA A 131 11.52 5.64 -3.16
N LEU A 132 10.53 6.32 -2.58
CA LEU A 132 9.13 6.15 -2.94
C LEU A 132 8.78 6.69 -4.34
N ARG A 133 9.59 7.58 -4.93
CA ARG A 133 9.37 8.07 -6.31
C ARG A 133 9.38 6.93 -7.33
N GLY A 134 10.28 5.95 -7.17
CA GLY A 134 10.32 4.75 -7.99
C GLY A 134 9.08 3.87 -7.81
N ALA A 135 8.65 3.70 -6.55
CA ALA A 135 7.45 2.95 -6.19
C ALA A 135 6.16 3.57 -6.78
N VAL A 136 6.03 4.90 -6.76
CA VAL A 136 4.90 5.62 -7.38
C VAL A 136 4.81 5.29 -8.87
N ARG A 137 5.92 5.39 -9.61
CA ARG A 137 5.94 5.08 -11.05
C ARG A 137 5.47 3.66 -11.34
N SER A 138 5.95 2.68 -10.58
CA SER A 138 5.53 1.29 -10.74
C SER A 138 4.05 1.08 -10.39
N ALA A 139 3.58 1.66 -9.28
CA ALA A 139 2.19 1.54 -8.83
C ALA A 139 1.20 2.13 -9.85
N VAL A 140 1.52 3.29 -10.42
CA VAL A 140 0.68 3.97 -11.42
C VAL A 140 0.46 3.11 -12.66
N MET A 141 1.52 2.47 -13.15
CA MET A 141 1.42 1.57 -14.30
C MET A 141 0.62 0.30 -14.00
N LEU A 142 0.58 -0.13 -12.74
CA LEU A 142 -0.15 -1.32 -12.31
C LEU A 142 -1.63 -1.04 -12.03
N ALA A 143 -1.94 0.06 -11.34
CA ALA A 143 -3.24 0.29 -10.73
C ALA A 143 -4.08 1.38 -11.44
N MET A 144 -3.46 2.25 -12.25
CA MET A 144 -4.13 3.46 -12.74
C MET A 144 -4.25 3.53 -14.27
N THR A 145 -3.98 2.45 -15.01
CA THR A 145 -4.01 2.45 -16.48
C THR A 145 -5.41 2.62 -17.07
N ASN A 146 -6.45 2.22 -16.34
CA ASN A 146 -7.85 2.24 -16.80
C ASN A 146 -8.70 3.36 -16.16
N VAL A 147 -8.08 4.32 -15.47
CA VAL A 147 -8.83 5.44 -14.88
C VAL A 147 -9.40 6.34 -15.97
N PRO A 148 -10.60 6.93 -15.77
CA PRO A 148 -11.32 7.71 -16.80
C PRO A 148 -10.80 9.15 -16.95
N ALA A 149 -9.50 9.38 -16.71
CA ALA A 149 -8.86 10.70 -16.80
C ALA A 149 -7.39 10.57 -17.25
N ALA A 150 -6.84 11.66 -17.81
CA ALA A 150 -5.40 11.77 -18.05
C ALA A 150 -4.73 12.29 -16.77
N VAL A 151 -4.28 11.36 -15.91
CA VAL A 151 -3.81 11.67 -14.55
C VAL A 151 -2.31 11.92 -14.54
N THR A 152 -1.88 13.05 -13.97
CA THR A 152 -0.47 13.36 -13.69
C THR A 152 -0.24 13.42 -12.18
N LEU A 153 0.69 12.62 -11.67
CA LEU A 153 1.12 12.65 -10.28
C LEU A 153 2.39 13.48 -10.17
N ALA A 154 2.32 14.59 -9.42
CA ALA A 154 3.41 15.53 -9.25
C ALA A 154 3.73 15.77 -7.77
N THR A 155 5.01 15.96 -7.44
CA THR A 155 5.38 16.34 -6.07
C THR A 155 4.97 17.77 -5.76
N THR A 156 4.97 18.14 -4.48
CA THR A 156 4.75 19.51 -4.01
C THR A 156 5.75 20.53 -4.59
N GLU A 157 6.92 20.06 -5.02
CA GLU A 157 7.97 20.85 -5.68
C GLU A 157 7.78 20.93 -7.20
N GLY A 158 6.70 20.37 -7.74
CA GLY A 158 6.38 20.37 -9.16
C GLY A 158 7.07 19.29 -9.99
N VAL A 159 7.71 18.29 -9.35
CA VAL A 159 8.35 17.20 -10.08
C VAL A 159 7.30 16.18 -10.51
N VAL A 160 7.12 15.99 -11.82
CA VAL A 160 6.23 14.96 -12.35
C VAL A 160 6.85 13.58 -12.13
N LEU A 161 6.14 12.73 -11.39
CA LEU A 161 6.55 11.36 -11.13
C LEU A 161 6.06 10.41 -12.22
N ALA A 162 4.78 10.54 -12.61
CA ALA A 162 4.16 9.71 -13.64
C ALA A 162 2.95 10.42 -14.27
N THR A 163 2.63 10.05 -15.51
CA THR A 163 1.39 10.42 -16.20
C THR A 163 0.78 9.18 -16.83
N VAL A 164 -0.53 8.96 -16.66
CA VAL A 164 -1.24 7.76 -17.10
C VAL A 164 -2.68 8.08 -17.49
N GLY A 165 -3.34 7.11 -18.12
CA GLY A 165 -4.76 7.21 -18.45
C GLY A 165 -5.01 8.08 -19.68
N ARG A 166 -6.29 8.31 -19.96
CA ARG A 166 -6.76 9.07 -21.13
C ARG A 166 -8.03 9.83 -20.73
N GLY A 167 -8.27 10.96 -21.38
CA GLY A 167 -9.43 11.80 -21.12
C GLY A 167 -9.02 13.20 -20.66
N GLU A 168 -9.89 13.84 -19.89
CA GLU A 168 -9.64 15.19 -19.38
C GLU A 168 -8.47 15.18 -18.37
N PRO A 169 -7.56 16.17 -18.43
CA PRO A 169 -6.38 16.18 -17.58
C PRO A 169 -6.71 16.47 -16.12
N VAL A 170 -6.12 15.67 -15.22
CA VAL A 170 -6.15 15.89 -13.77
C VAL A 170 -4.74 15.77 -13.23
N THR A 171 -4.28 16.78 -12.50
CA THR A 171 -3.04 16.74 -11.73
C THR A 171 -3.34 16.46 -10.27
N VAL A 172 -2.66 15.47 -9.72
CA VAL A 172 -2.69 15.12 -8.30
C VAL A 172 -1.32 15.46 -7.70
N THR A 173 -1.32 16.33 -6.70
CA THR A 173 -0.11 16.89 -6.09
C THR A 173 0.00 16.50 -4.62
N GLY A 174 1.15 15.98 -4.20
CA GLY A 174 1.40 15.55 -2.82
C GLY A 174 2.84 15.10 -2.62
N THR A 175 3.18 14.62 -1.42
CA THR A 175 4.50 13.98 -1.22
C THR A 175 4.52 12.60 -1.89
N PRO A 176 5.70 12.04 -2.26
CA PRO A 176 5.79 10.71 -2.83
C PRO A 176 5.02 9.63 -2.06
N GLY A 177 5.04 9.66 -0.72
CA GLY A 177 4.26 8.75 0.11
C GLY A 177 2.74 8.90 -0.07
N GLU A 178 2.22 10.13 -0.06
CA GLU A 178 0.78 10.38 -0.26
C GLU A 178 0.32 10.03 -1.68
N LEU A 179 1.14 10.31 -2.69
CA LEU A 179 0.87 9.95 -4.08
C LEU A 179 0.84 8.43 -4.26
N LEU A 180 1.68 7.70 -3.54
CA LEU A 180 1.68 6.24 -3.55
C LEU A 180 0.40 5.68 -2.92
N LEU A 181 0.02 6.17 -1.74
CA LEU A 181 -1.22 5.78 -1.06
C LEU A 181 -2.45 6.08 -1.93
N PHE A 182 -2.49 7.26 -2.55
CA PHE A 182 -3.54 7.64 -3.50
C PHE A 182 -3.61 6.68 -4.70
N ALA A 183 -2.45 6.29 -5.25
CA ALA A 183 -2.39 5.37 -6.39
C ALA A 183 -2.91 3.97 -6.07
N PHE A 184 -2.88 3.55 -4.79
CA PHE A 184 -3.48 2.31 -4.28
C PHE A 184 -4.92 2.50 -3.78
N GLY A 185 -5.54 3.67 -4.01
CA GLY A 185 -6.91 3.94 -3.59
C GLY A 185 -7.11 4.10 -2.09
N ARG A 186 -6.04 4.37 -1.32
CA ARG A 186 -6.15 4.59 0.13
C ARG A 186 -6.74 5.95 0.44
N ALA A 187 -7.47 6.00 1.55
CA ALA A 187 -8.00 7.21 2.15
C ALA A 187 -7.98 7.07 3.69
N PRO A 188 -7.67 8.14 4.43
CA PRO A 188 -7.40 9.49 3.92
C PRO A 188 -5.95 9.68 3.39
N VAL A 189 -5.78 10.62 2.46
CA VAL A 189 -4.48 11.02 1.88
C VAL A 189 -4.39 12.54 1.76
N ASP A 190 -3.19 13.09 1.96
CA ASP A 190 -2.91 14.52 1.83
C ASP A 190 -2.40 14.82 0.41
N VAL A 191 -3.36 14.91 -0.52
CA VAL A 191 -3.11 15.30 -1.91
C VAL A 191 -4.08 16.40 -2.36
N ARG A 192 -3.63 17.22 -3.31
CA ARG A 192 -4.44 18.27 -3.95
C ARG A 192 -4.72 17.90 -5.39
N PHE A 193 -5.91 18.24 -5.85
CA PHE A 193 -6.36 17.98 -7.21
C PHE A 193 -6.45 19.29 -8.00
N SER A 194 -6.06 19.25 -9.27
CA SER A 194 -6.25 20.33 -10.23
C SER A 194 -6.74 19.76 -11.55
N GLY A 195 -7.79 20.35 -12.13
CA GLY A 195 -8.53 19.83 -13.27
C GLY A 195 -9.99 20.27 -13.21
N SER A 196 -10.83 19.80 -14.13
CA SER A 196 -12.27 20.04 -14.01
C SER A 196 -12.87 19.27 -12.83
N GLY A 197 -13.93 19.81 -12.24
CA GLY A 197 -14.64 19.11 -11.15
C GLY A 197 -15.14 17.73 -11.59
N ALA A 198 -15.67 17.61 -12.82
CA ALA A 198 -16.16 16.34 -13.35
C ALA A 198 -15.05 15.29 -13.48
N ALA A 199 -13.86 15.68 -13.97
CA ALA A 199 -12.73 14.76 -14.11
C ALA A 199 -12.15 14.36 -12.75
N ILE A 200 -12.13 15.28 -11.77
CA ILE A 200 -11.67 14.99 -10.41
C ILE A 200 -12.59 13.99 -9.72
N GLU A 201 -13.92 14.17 -9.81
CA GLU A 201 -14.87 13.24 -9.19
C GLU A 201 -14.85 11.87 -9.89
N ALA A 202 -14.83 11.85 -11.23
CA ALA A 202 -14.67 10.60 -11.98
C ALA A 202 -13.36 9.87 -11.65
N LEU A 203 -12.28 10.64 -11.41
CA LEU A 203 -11.04 10.07 -10.91
C LEU A 203 -11.28 9.48 -9.53
N LYS A 204 -11.79 10.22 -8.54
CA LYS A 204 -11.98 9.71 -7.16
C LYS A 204 -12.81 8.44 -7.08
N ASP A 205 -13.88 8.35 -7.86
CA ASP A 205 -14.82 7.22 -7.89
C ASP A 205 -14.24 5.96 -8.57
N SER A 206 -13.14 6.08 -9.31
CA SER A 206 -12.55 4.92 -9.99
C SER A 206 -11.96 3.93 -8.96
N SER A 207 -12.09 2.62 -9.19
CA SER A 207 -11.29 1.67 -8.40
C SER A 207 -9.81 1.80 -8.78
N ARG A 208 -8.96 2.11 -7.79
CA ARG A 208 -7.49 2.23 -7.90
C ARG A 208 -6.75 1.23 -7.00
N GLY A 209 -7.49 0.31 -6.37
CA GLY A 209 -6.95 -0.75 -5.53
C GLY A 209 -6.89 -2.08 -6.30
N ILE A 210 -5.93 -2.93 -5.92
CA ILE A 210 -5.89 -4.35 -6.30
C ILE A 210 -6.74 -5.13 -5.29
#